data_AF-A0A7J6WKY6-F1
#
_entry.id   AF-A0A7J6WKY6-F1
#
_cell.length_a   1.000
_cell.length_b   1.000
_cell.length_c   1.000
_cell.angle_alpha   90.00
_cell.angle_beta   90.00
_cell.angle_gamma   90.00
#
_symmetry.space_group_name_H-M   'P 1'
#
loop_
_entity.id
_entity.type
_entity.pdbx_description
1 polymer ?
#
loop_
_entity_poly.entity_id
_entity_poly.type
_entity_poly.pdbx_seq_one_letter_code
_entity_poly.pdbx_strand_id
1 'polypeptide(L)'
;ENYRSSVLSLKAYEHNNGPVNASIDFLSPRDHDGHGSHTASTAAGREVHNASSLGGIASGTASGGAPLARVAMYKVCWPLNGTLENGNSCEDADMLAAIDDAIGDGVNVLSISIGPDELIEYTEDFIAMGALHAVKNNIVVSVAAGNDGPGPATGQTVTLEKLQKNKMYPLVYAGDVVEPHVLAKFRG
;
A
#
# COMPACT_ATOMS: atom_id res chain seq x y z
N GLU A 1 -16.42 -26.52 -5.42
CA GLU A 1 -15.20 -26.99 -6.11
C GLU A 1 -14.15 -25.88 -6.09
N ASN A 2 -12.96 -26.17 -5.55
CA ASN A 2 -11.70 -25.42 -5.69
C ASN A 2 -11.65 -23.91 -5.36
N TYR A 3 -11.93 -23.51 -4.12
CA TYR A 3 -11.37 -22.25 -3.60
C TYR A 3 -9.88 -22.47 -3.26
N ARG A 4 -9.00 -22.50 -4.28
CA ARG A 4 -7.57 -22.30 -4.03
C ARG A 4 -7.44 -20.94 -3.34
N SER A 5 -6.84 -20.90 -2.15
CA SER A 5 -6.65 -19.65 -1.40
C SER A 5 -5.99 -18.61 -2.29
N SER A 6 -6.65 -17.46 -2.47
CA SER A 6 -6.07 -16.29 -3.13
C SER A 6 -4.98 -15.65 -2.27
N VAL A 7 -5.00 -15.88 -0.96
CA VAL A 7 -4.00 -15.43 0.00
C VAL A 7 -2.97 -16.53 0.21
N LEU A 8 -1.69 -16.22 -0.01
CA LEU A 8 -0.57 -17.15 0.12
C LEU A 8 0.13 -17.07 1.47
N SER A 9 0.32 -15.85 1.97
CA SER A 9 1.11 -15.56 3.16
C SER A 9 0.52 -14.36 3.87
N LEU A 10 0.61 -14.37 5.19
CA LEU A 10 0.08 -13.37 6.09
C LEU A 10 1.12 -13.19 7.19
N LYS A 11 1.76 -12.02 7.26
CA LYS A 11 2.76 -11.66 8.29
C LYS A 11 2.40 -10.32 8.92
N ALA A 12 2.81 -10.11 10.16
CA ALA A 12 2.59 -8.87 10.91
C ALA A 12 3.87 -8.50 11.66
N TYR A 13 4.23 -7.21 11.68
CA TYR A 13 5.48 -6.68 12.24
C TYR A 13 5.15 -5.60 13.25
N GLU A 14 5.73 -5.67 14.45
CA GLU A 14 5.51 -4.71 15.54
C GLU A 14 6.86 -4.44 16.24
N HIS A 15 7.46 -3.28 15.98
CA HIS A 15 8.77 -2.93 16.52
C HIS A 15 8.68 -2.09 17.80
N ASN A 16 7.82 -1.06 17.85
CA ASN A 16 7.69 -0.18 19.02
C ASN A 16 6.32 0.53 19.08
N ASN A 17 5.44 0.11 20.00
CA ASN A 17 4.45 0.97 20.70
C ASN A 17 3.86 0.31 21.97
N GLY A 18 4.54 -0.70 22.53
CA GLY A 18 3.96 -1.59 23.56
C GLY A 18 2.96 -2.58 22.93
N PRO A 19 2.56 -3.65 23.66
CA PRO A 19 1.72 -4.70 23.08
C PRO A 19 0.42 -4.12 22.55
N VAL A 20 0.13 -4.35 21.26
CA VAL A 20 -1.17 -4.01 20.66
C VAL A 20 -2.29 -4.45 21.58
N ASN A 21 -3.11 -3.50 22.02
CA ASN A 21 -4.25 -3.81 22.86
C ASN A 21 -5.22 -4.69 22.05
N ALA A 22 -5.38 -5.94 22.48
CA ALA A 22 -6.21 -6.93 21.78
C ALA A 22 -7.71 -6.58 21.75
N SER A 23 -8.14 -5.56 22.50
CA SER A 23 -9.50 -4.99 22.41
C SER A 23 -9.65 -3.96 21.29
N ILE A 24 -8.54 -3.50 20.71
CA ILE A 24 -8.49 -2.49 19.66
C ILE A 24 -8.07 -3.10 18.33
N ASP A 25 -7.10 -4.00 18.29
CA ASP A 25 -6.70 -4.66 17.05
C ASP A 25 -6.26 -6.10 17.31
N PHE A 26 -6.05 -6.87 16.25
CA PHE A 26 -5.62 -8.25 16.29
C PHE A 26 -4.10 -8.31 16.17
N LEU A 27 -3.43 -8.95 17.13
CA LEU A 27 -2.02 -9.39 17.06
C LEU A 27 -1.87 -10.53 16.02
N SER A 28 -2.23 -10.21 14.79
CA SER A 28 -2.26 -11.09 13.64
C SER A 28 -2.30 -10.24 12.38
N PRO A 29 -2.08 -10.82 11.20
CA PRO A 29 -2.22 -10.13 9.93
C PRO A 29 -3.68 -9.76 9.55
N ARG A 30 -4.65 -9.98 10.46
CA ARG A 30 -6.03 -9.56 10.25
C ARG A 30 -6.09 -8.03 10.22
N ASP A 31 -6.74 -7.52 9.19
CA ASP A 31 -7.01 -6.12 9.01
C ASP A 31 -8.21 -5.70 9.87
N HIS A 32 -7.99 -4.73 10.76
CA HIS A 32 -9.04 -4.11 11.57
C HIS A 32 -9.51 -2.77 11.00
N ASP A 33 -8.61 -2.06 10.32
CA ASP A 33 -8.83 -0.72 9.77
C ASP A 33 -9.62 -0.75 8.45
N GLY A 34 -9.30 -1.70 7.57
CA GLY A 34 -9.93 -1.89 6.27
C GLY A 34 -9.11 -1.35 5.10
N HIS A 35 -8.14 -0.47 5.32
CA HIS A 35 -7.27 0.07 4.26
C HIS A 35 -6.51 -1.04 3.51
N GLY A 36 -5.97 -2.03 4.23
CA GLY A 36 -5.27 -3.16 3.65
C GLY A 36 -6.18 -4.03 2.78
N SER A 37 -7.40 -4.31 3.26
CA SER A 37 -8.41 -5.09 2.54
C SER A 37 -8.87 -4.35 1.28
N HIS A 38 -9.11 -3.04 1.37
CA HIS A 38 -9.52 -2.20 0.25
C HIS A 38 -8.46 -2.17 -0.85
N THR A 39 -7.21 -1.86 -0.50
CA THR A 39 -6.08 -1.81 -1.45
C THR A 39 -5.80 -3.18 -2.08
N ALA A 40 -5.77 -4.25 -1.29
CA ALA A 40 -5.57 -5.62 -1.80
C ALA A 40 -6.70 -6.06 -2.75
N SER A 41 -7.96 -5.73 -2.43
CA SER A 41 -9.09 -6.06 -3.29
C SER A 41 -9.08 -5.26 -4.60
N THR A 42 -8.59 -4.02 -4.58
CA THR A 42 -8.41 -3.20 -5.78
C THR A 42 -7.31 -3.76 -6.69
N ALA A 43 -6.20 -4.23 -6.11
CA ALA A 43 -5.10 -4.79 -6.88
C ALA A 43 -5.44 -6.18 -7.45
N ALA A 44 -5.96 -7.09 -6.62
CA ALA A 44 -6.07 -8.51 -6.95
C ALA A 44 -7.34 -9.19 -6.39
N GLY A 45 -8.38 -8.41 -6.09
CA GLY A 45 -9.67 -8.94 -5.65
C GLY A 45 -10.29 -9.86 -6.70
N ARG A 46 -10.81 -11.00 -6.25
CA ARG A 46 -11.62 -11.87 -7.10
C ARG A 46 -12.93 -11.18 -7.45
N GLU A 47 -13.55 -11.64 -8.53
CA GLU A 47 -14.87 -11.17 -8.93
C GLU A 47 -15.90 -11.45 -7.83
N VAL A 48 -16.59 -10.39 -7.41
CA VAL A 48 -17.71 -10.45 -6.47
C VAL A 48 -18.92 -9.81 -7.14
N HIS A 49 -19.90 -10.63 -7.50
CA HIS A 49 -21.16 -10.17 -8.08
C HIS A 49 -22.03 -9.51 -7.01
N ASN A 50 -22.86 -8.55 -7.46
CA ASN A 50 -23.79 -7.80 -6.60
C ASN A 50 -23.09 -7.07 -5.44
N ALA A 51 -21.85 -6.64 -5.67
CA ALA A 51 -21.14 -5.77 -4.76
C ALA A 51 -21.72 -4.36 -4.85
N SER A 52 -21.88 -3.70 -3.70
CA SER A 52 -22.30 -2.31 -3.61
C SER A 52 -21.76 -1.68 -2.32
N SER A 53 -21.61 -0.37 -2.32
CA SER A 53 -21.33 0.40 -1.10
C SER A 53 -22.61 0.62 -0.27
N LEU A 54 -22.47 1.18 0.93
CA LEU A 54 -23.59 1.43 1.84
C LEU A 54 -24.70 2.22 1.13
N GLY A 55 -25.93 1.73 1.20
CA GLY A 55 -27.07 2.34 0.51
C GLY A 55 -27.22 1.97 -0.97
N GLY A 56 -26.46 0.99 -1.48
CA GLY A 56 -26.62 0.45 -2.84
C GLY A 56 -25.89 1.26 -3.93
N ILE A 57 -25.06 2.21 -3.55
CA ILE A 57 -24.27 3.03 -4.50
C ILE A 57 -23.17 2.16 -5.13
N ALA A 58 -22.90 2.39 -6.42
CA ALA A 58 -21.92 1.64 -7.22
C ALA A 58 -22.21 0.13 -7.29
N SER A 59 -23.49 -0.24 -7.41
CA SER A 59 -23.91 -1.64 -7.55
C SER A 59 -23.38 -2.26 -8.85
N GLY A 60 -22.75 -3.42 -8.75
CA GLY A 60 -22.21 -4.13 -9.91
C GLY A 60 -21.40 -5.37 -9.53
N THR A 61 -20.45 -5.73 -10.39
CA THR A 61 -19.44 -6.74 -10.08
C THR A 61 -18.14 -6.02 -9.71
N ALA A 62 -17.66 -6.22 -8.48
CA ALA A 62 -16.35 -5.73 -8.05
C ALA A 62 -15.27 -6.73 -8.47
N SER A 63 -14.12 -6.22 -8.93
CA SER A 63 -12.97 -7.04 -9.33
C SER A 63 -11.70 -6.20 -9.24
N GLY A 64 -10.57 -6.82 -8.91
CA GLY A 64 -9.28 -6.15 -8.91
C GLY A 64 -8.66 -6.05 -10.30
N GLY A 65 -7.55 -5.31 -10.42
CA GLY A 65 -6.79 -5.22 -11.68
C GLY A 65 -6.24 -6.57 -12.16
N ALA A 66 -5.89 -7.47 -11.22
CA ALA A 66 -5.40 -8.82 -11.51
C ALA A 66 -6.13 -9.90 -10.67
N PRO A 67 -7.38 -10.28 -11.00
CA PRO A 67 -8.23 -11.13 -10.15
C PRO A 67 -7.73 -12.56 -9.93
N LEU A 68 -6.83 -13.02 -10.80
CA LEU A 68 -6.20 -14.35 -10.73
C LEU A 68 -4.82 -14.32 -10.06
N ALA A 69 -4.31 -13.14 -9.72
CA ALA A 69 -3.09 -13.01 -8.95
C ALA A 69 -3.28 -13.58 -7.54
N ARG A 70 -2.15 -13.90 -6.90
CA ARG A 70 -2.12 -14.31 -5.51
C ARG A 70 -1.64 -13.13 -4.67
N VAL A 71 -2.19 -13.02 -3.47
CA VAL A 71 -1.90 -11.93 -2.54
C VAL A 71 -1.09 -12.47 -1.38
N ALA A 72 0.00 -11.79 -1.03
CA ALA A 72 0.69 -11.95 0.25
C ALA A 72 0.52 -10.65 1.01
N MET A 73 0.06 -10.72 2.27
CA MET A 73 -0.17 -9.53 3.09
C MET A 73 0.90 -9.42 4.16
N TYR A 74 1.43 -8.21 4.29
CA TYR A 74 2.42 -7.83 5.29
C TYR A 74 1.85 -6.65 6.07
N LYS A 75 1.29 -6.92 7.25
CA LYS A 75 0.69 -5.91 8.11
C LYS A 75 1.79 -5.18 8.89
N VAL A 76 1.87 -3.88 8.68
CA VAL A 76 2.92 -3.00 9.20
C VAL A 76 2.34 -1.75 9.86
N CYS A 77 1.05 -1.51 9.67
CA CYS A 77 0.35 -0.38 10.25
C CYS A 77 -0.53 -0.85 11.40
N TRP A 78 -0.53 -0.07 12.47
CA TRP A 78 -1.25 -0.34 13.70
C TRP A 78 -1.93 0.94 14.20
N PRO A 79 -3.02 0.82 14.97
CA PRO A 79 -3.76 1.98 15.48
C PRO A 79 -2.87 2.92 16.30
N LEU A 80 -2.84 4.20 15.92
CA LEU A 80 -2.03 5.23 16.59
C LEU A 80 -2.58 5.48 18.01
N ASN A 81 -1.71 5.46 19.02
CA ASN A 81 -2.09 5.62 20.44
C ASN A 81 -3.18 4.63 20.91
N GLY A 82 -3.31 3.47 20.26
CA GLY A 82 -4.32 2.48 20.61
C GLY A 82 -5.75 2.89 20.25
N THR A 83 -5.97 3.80 19.29
CA THR A 83 -7.31 4.03 18.73
C THR A 83 -7.25 4.17 17.21
N LEU A 84 -8.29 3.69 16.51
CA LEU A 84 -8.42 3.92 15.06
C LEU A 84 -8.83 5.37 14.73
N GLU A 85 -9.39 6.10 15.69
CA GLU A 85 -9.86 7.48 15.50
C GLU A 85 -8.71 8.44 15.16
N ASN A 86 -7.50 8.14 15.62
CA ASN A 86 -6.30 8.94 15.36
C ASN A 86 -5.53 8.45 14.13
N GLY A 87 -6.08 7.50 13.37
CA GLY A 87 -5.40 6.85 12.24
C GLY A 87 -4.48 5.72 12.68
N ASN A 88 -3.57 5.33 11.78
CA ASN A 88 -2.60 4.27 12.00
C ASN A 88 -1.16 4.83 11.94
N SER A 89 -0.27 4.27 12.75
CA SER A 89 1.19 4.41 12.58
C SER A 89 1.73 3.19 11.85
N CYS A 90 2.69 3.41 10.95
CA CYS A 90 3.46 2.34 10.33
C CYS A 90 4.93 2.62 10.60
N GLU A 91 5.53 1.90 11.53
CA GLU A 91 6.91 2.15 11.97
C GLU A 91 7.93 1.76 10.89
N ASP A 92 8.97 2.58 10.70
CA ASP A 92 10.00 2.38 9.67
C ASP A 92 10.65 0.99 9.74
N ALA A 93 10.90 0.49 10.94
CA ALA A 93 11.49 -0.83 11.17
C ALA A 93 10.55 -1.97 10.73
N ASP A 94 9.25 -1.83 10.98
CA ASP A 94 8.22 -2.80 10.58
C ASP A 94 8.05 -2.80 9.06
N MET A 95 8.08 -1.61 8.46
CA MET A 95 8.07 -1.44 7.00
C MET A 95 9.28 -2.10 6.34
N LEU A 96 10.49 -1.87 6.85
CA LEU A 96 11.71 -2.49 6.30
C LEU A 96 11.71 -4.01 6.48
N ALA A 97 11.30 -4.50 7.64
CA ALA A 97 11.20 -5.94 7.89
C ALA A 97 10.19 -6.60 6.95
N ALA A 98 9.04 -5.98 6.72
CA ALA A 98 8.05 -6.46 5.77
C ALA A 98 8.55 -6.51 4.33
N ILE A 99 9.28 -5.47 3.89
CA ILE A 99 9.84 -5.44 2.55
C ILE A 99 10.92 -6.51 2.38
N ASP A 100 11.80 -6.69 3.37
CA ASP A 100 12.83 -7.74 3.35
C ASP A 100 12.22 -9.14 3.25
N ASP A 101 11.20 -9.42 4.07
CA ASP A 101 10.47 -10.68 4.02
C ASP A 101 9.70 -10.88 2.71
N ALA A 102 9.14 -9.82 2.12
CA ALA A 102 8.47 -9.91 0.83
C ALA A 102 9.45 -10.22 -0.32
N ILE A 103 10.66 -9.67 -0.25
CA ILE A 103 11.76 -10.02 -1.15
C ILE A 103 12.14 -11.49 -0.97
N GLY A 104 12.34 -11.93 0.28
CA GLY A 104 12.67 -13.32 0.61
C GLY A 104 11.60 -14.33 0.20
N ASP A 105 10.32 -13.96 0.32
CA ASP A 105 9.16 -14.75 -0.10
C ASP A 105 8.99 -14.79 -1.64
N GLY A 106 9.72 -13.95 -2.37
CA GLY A 106 9.75 -13.95 -3.84
C GLY A 106 8.51 -13.37 -4.49
N VAL A 107 7.91 -12.32 -3.90
CA VAL A 107 6.77 -11.61 -4.53
C VAL A 107 7.17 -11.00 -5.87
N ASN A 108 6.24 -10.88 -6.81
CA ASN A 108 6.54 -10.28 -8.12
C ASN A 108 6.32 -8.76 -8.16
N VAL A 109 5.37 -8.27 -7.36
CA VAL A 109 4.99 -6.86 -7.28
C VAL A 109 4.75 -6.52 -5.82
N LEU A 110 5.27 -5.38 -5.39
CA LEU A 110 4.94 -4.73 -4.12
C LEU A 110 4.01 -3.56 -4.39
N SER A 111 2.86 -3.55 -3.70
CA SER A 111 1.90 -2.45 -3.70
C SER A 111 1.87 -1.84 -2.31
N ILE A 112 2.39 -0.62 -2.17
CA ILE A 112 2.55 0.05 -0.88
C ILE A 112 1.75 1.34 -0.90
N SER A 113 0.58 1.34 -0.26
CA SER A 113 -0.27 2.54 -0.14
C SER A 113 0.00 3.26 1.18
N ILE A 114 1.29 3.46 1.50
CA ILE A 114 1.79 4.08 2.73
C ILE A 114 2.91 5.02 2.31
N GLY A 115 3.05 6.15 2.99
CA GLY A 115 4.14 7.11 2.81
C GLY A 115 4.40 7.90 4.09
N PRO A 116 5.56 8.55 4.22
CA PRO A 116 5.85 9.47 5.31
C PRO A 116 5.02 10.74 5.15
N ASP A 117 4.76 11.41 6.27
CA ASP A 117 4.04 12.68 6.32
C ASP A 117 4.87 13.86 5.78
N GLU A 118 6.20 13.71 5.70
CA GLU A 118 7.12 14.75 5.26
C GLU A 118 8.06 14.28 4.14
N LEU A 119 8.60 15.24 3.39
CA LEU A 119 9.63 14.99 2.39
C LEU A 119 10.97 14.69 3.06
N ILE A 120 11.29 13.41 3.18
CA ILE A 120 12.55 12.92 3.74
C ILE A 120 13.61 12.68 2.65
N GLU A 121 14.89 12.65 3.05
CA GLU A 121 15.97 12.33 2.12
C GLU A 121 15.95 10.85 1.73
N TYR A 122 16.38 10.53 0.52
CA TYR A 122 16.39 9.16 0.02
C TYR A 122 17.12 8.16 0.95
N THR A 123 18.17 8.62 1.63
CA THR A 123 18.96 7.80 2.57
C THR A 123 18.27 7.55 3.91
N GLU A 124 17.21 8.30 4.19
CA GLU A 124 16.38 8.21 5.40
C GLU A 124 14.97 7.66 5.08
N ASP A 125 14.61 7.60 3.80
CA ASP A 125 13.35 7.04 3.32
C ASP A 125 13.38 5.51 3.31
N PHE A 126 12.73 4.91 4.31
CA PHE A 126 12.59 3.47 4.48
C PHE A 126 11.89 2.79 3.30
N ILE A 127 10.90 3.44 2.66
CA ILE A 127 10.24 2.92 1.46
C ILE A 127 11.20 2.97 0.28
N ALA A 128 11.95 4.06 0.11
CA ALA A 128 12.90 4.18 -1.00
C ALA A 128 14.08 3.21 -0.87
N MET A 129 14.57 2.98 0.36
CA MET A 129 15.57 1.96 0.65
C MET A 129 15.04 0.56 0.38
N GLY A 130 13.86 0.21 0.93
CA GLY A 130 13.23 -1.09 0.68
C GLY A 130 12.94 -1.31 -0.81
N ALA A 131 12.44 -0.30 -1.52
CA ALA A 131 12.17 -0.37 -2.95
C ALA A 131 13.43 -0.59 -3.78
N LEU A 132 14.57 0.00 -3.39
CA LEU A 132 15.85 -0.27 -4.05
C LEU A 132 16.23 -1.74 -3.96
N HIS A 133 16.07 -2.33 -2.78
CA HIS A 133 16.37 -3.74 -2.56
C HIS A 133 15.40 -4.64 -3.33
N ALA A 134 14.11 -4.29 -3.38
CA ALA A 134 13.11 -5.00 -4.17
C ALA A 134 13.42 -4.96 -5.68
N VAL A 135 13.71 -3.78 -6.23
CA VAL A 135 14.06 -3.62 -7.64
C VAL A 135 15.34 -4.38 -8.01
N LYS A 136 16.35 -4.39 -7.14
CA LYS A 136 17.56 -5.22 -7.32
C LYS A 136 17.25 -6.73 -7.40
N ASN A 137 16.13 -7.16 -6.86
CA ASN A 137 15.63 -8.54 -6.90
C ASN A 137 14.55 -8.76 -7.97
N ASN A 138 14.43 -7.87 -8.96
CA ASN A 138 13.44 -7.93 -10.06
C ASN A 138 11.98 -7.86 -9.59
N ILE A 139 11.72 -7.16 -8.48
CA ILE A 139 10.37 -6.91 -7.95
C ILE A 139 9.96 -5.50 -8.33
N VAL A 140 8.80 -5.36 -8.97
CA VAL A 140 8.23 -4.04 -9.30
C VAL A 140 7.58 -3.45 -8.05
N VAL A 141 7.82 -2.17 -7.78
CA VAL A 141 7.26 -1.48 -6.61
C VAL A 141 6.37 -0.33 -7.07
N SER A 142 5.11 -0.37 -6.66
CA SER A 142 4.14 0.70 -6.81
C SER A 142 3.86 1.29 -5.44
N VAL A 143 4.00 2.61 -5.32
CA VAL A 143 3.76 3.34 -4.07
C VAL A 143 2.77 4.47 -4.30
N ALA A 144 2.02 4.88 -3.29
CA ALA A 144 1.15 6.04 -3.39
C ALA A 144 1.97 7.35 -3.41
N ALA A 145 1.50 8.35 -4.18
CA ALA A 145 2.16 9.65 -4.23
C ALA A 145 1.90 10.51 -2.99
N GLY A 146 0.99 10.13 -2.09
CA GLY A 146 0.54 10.96 -0.96
C GLY A 146 -0.67 11.84 -1.32
N ASN A 147 -1.34 12.36 -0.29
CA ASN A 147 -2.62 13.08 -0.42
C ASN A 147 -2.52 14.58 -0.10
N ASP A 148 -1.31 15.11 0.12
CA ASP A 148 -1.07 16.51 0.53
C ASP A 148 -1.12 17.53 -0.62
N GLY A 149 -1.60 17.09 -1.79
CA GLY A 149 -1.89 17.94 -2.93
C GLY A 149 -2.84 19.10 -2.59
N PRO A 150 -2.90 20.15 -3.45
CA PRO A 150 -2.34 20.25 -4.80
C PRO A 150 -1.04 21.08 -4.89
N GLY A 151 -0.34 21.31 -3.78
CA GLY A 151 0.90 22.11 -3.79
C GLY A 151 2.01 21.47 -4.65
N PRO A 152 2.94 22.25 -5.22
CA PRO A 152 4.08 21.66 -5.93
C PRO A 152 4.95 20.84 -4.96
N ALA A 153 5.44 19.69 -5.42
CA ALA A 153 6.25 18.75 -4.62
C ALA A 153 5.58 18.33 -3.31
N THR A 154 4.25 18.24 -3.28
CA THR A 154 3.50 17.64 -2.16
C THR A 154 3.42 16.13 -2.36
N GLY A 155 3.60 15.37 -1.26
CA GLY A 155 3.60 13.91 -1.26
C GLY A 155 4.95 13.24 -1.61
N GLN A 156 4.98 11.90 -1.65
CA GLN A 156 6.15 11.12 -2.04
C GLN A 156 6.51 11.33 -3.51
N THR A 157 7.41 12.27 -3.75
CA THR A 157 8.08 12.42 -5.03
C THR A 157 9.56 12.13 -4.84
N VAL A 158 10.07 11.12 -5.54
CA VAL A 158 11.52 11.02 -5.78
C VAL A 158 11.90 12.21 -6.66
N THR A 159 12.14 13.37 -6.06
CA THR A 159 12.44 14.60 -6.80
C THR A 159 13.75 14.42 -7.54
N LEU A 160 13.73 14.62 -8.87
CA LEU A 160 14.91 14.58 -9.73
C LEU A 160 16.01 15.58 -9.26
N GLU A 161 15.62 16.67 -8.60
CA GLU A 161 16.57 17.67 -8.08
C GLU A 161 17.42 17.18 -6.89
N LYS A 162 17.04 16.08 -6.24
CA LYS A 162 17.78 15.49 -5.11
C LYS A 162 18.58 14.25 -5.49
N LEU A 163 18.54 13.84 -6.75
CA LEU A 163 19.27 12.66 -7.23
C LEU A 163 20.67 13.06 -7.69
N GLN A 164 21.69 12.54 -7.01
CA GLN A 164 23.08 12.70 -7.47
C GLN A 164 23.21 12.15 -8.90
N LYS A 165 23.73 12.97 -9.82
CA LYS A 165 24.03 12.56 -11.19
C LYS A 165 24.90 11.30 -11.19
N ASN A 166 24.60 10.35 -12.08
CA ASN A 166 25.29 9.05 -12.25
C ASN A 166 25.08 8.01 -11.13
N LYS A 167 24.05 8.15 -10.29
CA LYS A 167 23.55 7.05 -9.44
C LYS A 167 22.23 6.52 -10.00
N MET A 168 22.10 5.19 -10.02
CA MET A 168 20.82 4.53 -10.34
C MET A 168 19.95 4.51 -9.08
N TYR A 169 18.74 5.05 -9.20
CA TYR A 169 17.72 5.00 -8.17
C TYR A 169 16.57 4.12 -8.68
N PRO A 170 15.92 3.33 -7.81
CA PRO A 170 14.74 2.59 -8.20
C PRO A 170 13.66 3.61 -8.61
N LEU A 171 13.16 3.51 -9.83
CA LEU A 171 12.03 4.32 -10.23
C LEU A 171 10.77 3.69 -9.61
N VAL A 172 10.37 4.20 -8.45
CA VAL A 172 9.06 3.91 -7.87
C VAL A 172 8.04 4.73 -8.66
N TYR A 173 7.25 4.07 -9.50
CA TYR A 173 6.20 4.73 -10.27
C TYR A 173 4.93 4.83 -9.42
N ALA A 174 4.58 6.06 -9.06
CA ALA A 174 3.30 6.46 -8.50
C ALA A 174 2.66 7.44 -9.48
N GLY A 175 1.92 6.93 -10.46
CA GLY A 175 1.16 7.77 -11.39
C GLY A 175 -0.27 7.92 -10.90
N ASP A 176 -0.71 9.16 -10.72
CA ASP A 176 -2.15 9.45 -10.75
C ASP A 176 -2.60 9.38 -12.22
N VAL A 177 -3.66 8.63 -12.52
CA VAL A 177 -4.31 8.72 -13.83
C VAL A 177 -5.17 9.98 -13.78
N VAL A 178 -4.56 11.11 -14.07
CA VAL A 178 -5.33 12.29 -14.47
C VAL A 178 -5.86 11.98 -15.86
N GLU A 179 -7.07 11.42 -15.95
CA GLU A 179 -7.82 11.36 -17.19
C GLU A 179 -8.46 12.74 -17.39
N PRO A 180 -7.98 13.61 -18.30
CA PRO A 180 -8.44 15.00 -18.37
C PRO A 180 -9.86 15.17 -18.95
N HIS A 181 -10.63 14.09 -19.11
CA HIS A 181 -11.88 14.09 -19.89
C HIS A 181 -13.12 13.44 -19.26
N VAL A 182 -13.12 13.04 -17.99
CA VAL A 182 -14.35 12.50 -17.34
C VAL A 182 -15.20 13.58 -16.64
N LEU A 183 -14.81 14.87 -16.69
CA LEU A 183 -15.61 15.99 -16.18
C LEU A 183 -16.55 16.65 -17.21
N ALA A 184 -16.93 15.96 -18.28
CA ALA A 184 -17.88 16.49 -19.26
C ALA A 184 -18.94 15.48 -19.70
N LYS A 185 -19.80 15.01 -18.77
CA LYS A 185 -21.16 14.51 -19.09
C LYS A 185 -22.07 14.36 -17.86
N PHE A 186 -22.27 15.46 -17.11
CA PHE A 186 -23.46 15.64 -16.28
C PHE A 186 -24.03 17.05 -16.48
N ARG A 187 -24.56 17.28 -17.67
CA ARG A 187 -25.64 18.25 -17.94
C ARG A 187 -26.54 17.63 -19.01
N GLY A 188 -27.79 17.38 -18.64
CA GLY A 188 -28.82 16.72 -19.44
C GLY A 188 -29.80 16.04 -18.52
#